data_AF-A0A197K126-F1
#
_entry.id   AF-A0A197K126-F1
#
_cell.length_a   1.000
_cell.length_b   1.000
_cell.length_c   1.000
_cell.angle_alpha   90.00
_cell.angle_beta   90.00
_cell.angle_gamma   90.00
#
_symmetry.space_group_name_H-M   'P 1'
#
loop_
_entity.id
_entity.type
_entity.pdbx_description
1 polymer ?
#
loop_
_entity_poly.entity_id
_entity_poly.type
_entity_poly.pdbx_seq_one_letter_code
_entity_poly.pdbx_strand_id
1 'polypeptide(L)'
;MVFQHKKIASDPVKSAKHYVKSTIRSCFFLAFYVLACFYIPCLSRRVLGRESNINYILNGLVAGTAVLIEAPGRQMELALYCLPRALETSWKLMMKRGLVRNIKNGDIALFSASMGVLMTLYQNEPSVINKHYLTVLTRVFGRN
;
A
#
# COMPACT_ATOMS: atom_id res chain seq x y z
N MET A 1 -2.62 -17.25 -4.28
CA MET A 1 -2.43 -18.38 -3.33
C MET A 1 -3.55 -18.38 -2.28
N VAL A 2 -4.82 -18.54 -2.67
CA VAL A 2 -5.94 -18.31 -1.72
C VAL A 2 -6.50 -19.59 -1.11
N PHE A 3 -6.30 -20.77 -1.72
CA PHE A 3 -6.76 -22.03 -1.13
C PHE A 3 -5.79 -23.19 -1.39
N GLN A 4 -4.78 -23.35 -0.52
CA GLN A 4 -3.98 -24.57 -0.48
C GLN A 4 -4.69 -25.64 0.38
N HIS A 5 -5.94 -25.99 0.04
CA HIS A 5 -6.74 -26.97 0.78
C HIS A 5 -5.99 -28.31 0.98
N LYS A 6 -5.17 -28.70 0.01
CA LYS A 6 -4.33 -29.92 0.08
C LYS A 6 -3.25 -29.87 1.18
N LYS A 7 -2.72 -28.69 1.53
CA LYS A 7 -1.71 -28.52 2.59
C LYS A 7 -2.31 -28.49 3.99
N ILE A 8 -3.56 -28.02 4.10
CA ILE A 8 -4.30 -28.06 5.36
C ILE A 8 -4.61 -29.51 5.74
N ALA A 9 -4.89 -30.35 4.73
CA ALA A 9 -5.18 -31.77 4.91
C ALA A 9 -3.95 -32.62 5.31
N SER A 10 -2.72 -32.20 4.98
CA SER A 10 -1.52 -33.01 5.24
C SER A 10 -0.82 -32.71 6.57
N ASP A 11 -0.90 -31.47 7.09
CA ASP A 11 -0.21 -31.07 8.33
C ASP A 11 -1.00 -29.93 9.05
N PRO A 12 -2.08 -30.26 9.78
CA PRO A 12 -2.98 -29.24 10.36
C PRO A 12 -2.32 -28.44 11.50
N VAL A 13 -1.51 -29.07 12.34
CA VAL A 13 -0.91 -28.42 13.53
C VAL A 13 0.17 -27.40 13.16
N LYS A 14 1.01 -27.71 12.16
CA LYS A 14 2.05 -26.78 11.67
C LYS A 14 1.42 -25.59 10.95
N SER A 15 0.40 -25.84 10.14
CA SER A 15 -0.36 -24.79 9.46
C SER A 15 -1.04 -23.86 10.46
N ALA A 16 -1.72 -24.39 11.48
CA ALA A 16 -2.36 -23.60 12.53
C ALA A 16 -1.36 -22.71 13.28
N LYS A 17 -0.21 -23.26 13.72
CA LYS A 17 0.84 -22.45 14.37
C LYS A 17 1.38 -21.34 13.48
N HIS A 18 1.56 -21.61 12.18
CA HIS A 18 1.98 -20.61 11.21
C HIS A 18 0.95 -19.48 11.06
N TYR A 19 -0.33 -19.82 10.91
CA TYR A 19 -1.41 -18.84 10.81
C TYR A 19 -1.53 -18.00 12.08
N VAL A 20 -1.52 -18.62 13.26
CA VAL A 20 -1.58 -17.90 14.54
C VAL A 20 -0.39 -16.96 14.71
N LYS A 21 0.84 -17.40 14.41
CA LYS A 21 2.04 -16.55 14.45
C LYS A 21 1.95 -15.38 13.48
N SER A 22 1.34 -15.58 12.31
CA SER A 22 1.10 -14.52 11.32
C SER A 22 0.04 -13.52 11.81
N THR A 23 -1.06 -14.00 12.39
CA THR A 23 -2.12 -13.16 12.94
C THR A 23 -1.63 -12.33 14.11
N ILE A 24 -0.91 -12.91 15.07
CA ILE A 24 -0.36 -12.16 16.21
C ILE A 24 0.60 -11.06 15.74
N ARG A 25 1.45 -11.35 14.76
CA ARG A 25 2.35 -10.35 14.18
C ARG A 25 1.58 -9.20 13.53
N SER A 26 0.50 -9.54 12.83
CA SER A 26 -0.42 -8.56 12.21
C SER A 26 -1.10 -7.68 13.24
N CYS A 27 -1.59 -8.27 14.33
CA CYS A 27 -2.23 -7.54 15.42
C CYS A 27 -1.24 -6.61 16.12
N PHE A 28 -0.01 -7.08 16.36
CA PHE A 28 1.04 -6.26 16.96
C PHE A 28 1.43 -5.09 16.06
N PHE A 29 1.56 -5.32 14.75
CA PHE A 29 1.79 -4.26 13.77
C PHE A 29 0.67 -3.21 13.79
N LEU A 30 -0.59 -3.65 13.71
CA LEU A 30 -1.74 -2.75 13.71
C LEU A 30 -1.84 -1.96 15.03
N ALA A 31 -1.64 -2.62 16.17
CA ALA A 31 -1.66 -1.98 17.48
C ALA A 31 -0.55 -0.94 17.61
N PHE A 32 0.68 -1.28 17.24
CA PHE A 32 1.81 -0.35 17.27
C PHE A 32 1.60 0.85 16.33
N TYR A 33 1.08 0.61 15.13
CA TYR A 33 0.76 1.66 14.17
C TYR A 33 -0.28 2.66 14.74
N VAL A 34 -1.39 2.16 15.27
CA VAL A 34 -2.45 3.01 15.84
C VAL A 34 -1.96 3.77 17.08
N LEU A 35 -1.21 3.11 17.96
CA LEU A 35 -0.61 3.77 19.13
C LEU A 35 0.35 4.88 18.71
N ALA A 36 1.21 4.64 17.72
CA ALA A 36 2.12 5.66 17.20
C ALA A 36 1.35 6.87 16.65
N CYS A 37 0.29 6.64 15.85
CA CYS A 37 -0.53 7.70 15.27
C CYS A 37 -1.13 8.64 16.33
N PHE A 38 -1.62 8.11 17.45
CA PHE A 38 -2.24 8.92 18.51
C PHE A 38 -1.26 9.43 19.57
N TYR A 39 -0.23 8.67 19.91
CA TYR A 39 0.70 9.02 20.97
C TYR A 39 1.72 10.08 20.53
N ILE A 40 2.18 10.03 19.28
CA ILE A 40 3.21 10.94 18.76
C ILE A 40 2.77 12.41 18.70
N PRO A 41 1.54 12.78 18.25
CA PRO A 41 1.09 14.17 18.29
C PRO A 41 0.98 14.68 19.74
N CYS A 42 0.48 13.84 20.65
CA CYS A 42 0.38 14.19 22.07
C CYS A 42 1.77 14.42 22.68
N LEU A 43 2.73 13.56 22.37
CA LEU A 43 4.12 13.71 22.80
C LEU A 43 4.78 14.95 22.17
N SER A 44 4.60 15.14 20.87
CA SER A 44 5.11 16.31 20.13
C SER A 44 4.56 17.61 20.71
N ARG A 45 3.27 17.68 21.03
CA ARG A 45 2.65 18.83 21.68
C ARG A 45 3.20 19.08 23.08
N ARG A 46 3.44 18.02 23.86
CA ARG A 46 4.03 18.12 25.21
C ARG A 46 5.47 18.63 25.18
N VAL A 47 6.27 18.21 24.20
CA VAL A 47 7.70 18.58 24.11
C VAL A 47 7.90 19.94 23.44
N LEU A 48 7.22 20.22 22.33
CA LEU A 48 7.46 21.41 21.51
C LEU A 48 6.57 22.61 21.86
N GLY A 49 5.45 22.39 22.57
CA GLY A 49 4.50 23.45 22.96
C GLY A 49 3.84 24.20 21.78
N ARG A 50 4.14 23.82 20.53
CA ARG A 50 3.66 24.43 19.29
C ARG A 50 3.20 23.35 18.31
N GLU A 51 2.06 23.62 17.67
CA GLU A 51 1.51 22.82 16.59
C GLU A 51 2.11 23.30 15.27
N SER A 52 3.05 22.53 14.70
CA SER A 52 3.59 22.80 13.36
C SER A 52 3.07 21.77 12.36
N ASN A 53 2.83 22.19 11.12
CA ASN A 53 2.43 21.26 10.04
C ASN A 53 3.47 20.15 9.80
N ILE A 54 4.74 20.41 10.14
CA ILE A 54 5.87 19.47 9.99
C ILE A 54 5.73 18.31 10.98
N ASN A 55 5.15 18.55 12.16
CA ASN A 55 4.94 17.51 13.18
C ASN A 55 4.01 16.39 12.66
N TYR A 56 3.02 16.73 11.81
CA TYR A 56 2.14 15.75 11.18
C TYR A 56 2.85 14.91 10.10
N ILE A 57 3.79 15.50 9.38
CA ILE A 57 4.63 14.77 8.40
C ILE A 57 5.57 13.81 9.14
N LEU A 58 6.22 14.29 10.21
CA LEU A 58 7.07 13.46 11.07
C LEU A 58 6.28 12.33 11.73
N ASN A 59 5.06 12.59 12.19
CA ASN A 59 4.17 11.55 12.70
C ASN A 59 3.93 10.46 11.65
N GLY A 60 3.57 10.84 10.42
CA GLY A 60 3.36 9.90 9.33
C GLY A 60 4.60 9.06 9.01
N LEU A 61 5.80 9.67 9.06
CA LEU A 61 7.07 8.94 8.87
C LEU A 61 7.33 7.94 9.99
N VAL A 62 7.16 8.35 11.24
CA VAL A 62 7.38 7.46 12.40
C VAL A 62 6.35 6.34 12.43
N ALA A 63 5.07 6.63 12.18
CA ALA A 63 4.04 5.61 12.04
C ALA A 63 4.34 4.67 10.85
N GLY A 64 4.88 5.20 9.75
CA GLY A 64 5.33 4.41 8.59
C GLY A 64 6.43 3.39 8.92
N THR A 65 7.32 3.68 9.88
CA THR A 65 8.34 2.71 10.30
C THR A 65 7.76 1.45 10.93
N ALA A 66 6.53 1.51 11.47
CA ALA A 66 5.82 0.33 11.96
C ALA A 66 5.71 -0.77 10.89
N VAL A 67 5.61 -0.37 9.61
CA VAL A 67 5.43 -1.31 8.49
C VAL A 67 6.60 -2.29 8.42
N LEU A 68 7.81 -1.89 8.83
CA LEU A 68 9.01 -2.75 8.84
C LEU A 68 8.87 -3.99 9.73
N ILE A 69 7.94 -3.98 10.70
CA ILE A 69 7.68 -5.10 11.61
C ILE A 69 6.87 -6.22 10.93
N GLU A 70 6.14 -5.89 9.86
CA GLU A 70 5.27 -6.81 9.13
C GLU A 70 6.07 -7.83 8.28
N ALA A 71 5.43 -8.92 7.82
CA ALA A 71 6.12 -9.88 6.94
C ALA A 71 6.42 -9.26 5.56
N PRO A 72 7.61 -9.53 4.96
CA PRO A 72 8.08 -8.84 3.74
C PRO A 72 7.17 -8.98 2.53
N GLY A 73 6.42 -10.09 2.42
CA GLY A 73 5.44 -10.28 1.35
C GLY A 73 4.20 -9.38 1.45
N ARG A 74 3.76 -9.05 2.67
CA ARG A 74 2.56 -8.23 2.90
C ARG A 74 2.87 -6.74 2.91
N GLN A 75 4.09 -6.37 3.31
CA GLN A 75 4.58 -4.99 3.32
C GLN A 75 4.45 -4.31 1.96
N MET A 76 4.89 -4.96 0.87
CA MET A 76 4.81 -4.36 -0.47
C MET A 76 3.37 -4.20 -0.96
N GLU A 77 2.50 -5.15 -0.65
CA GLU A 77 1.08 -5.07 -1.01
C GLU A 77 0.40 -3.90 -0.29
N LEU A 78 0.66 -3.76 1.02
CA LEU A 78 0.21 -2.62 1.82
C LEU A 78 0.78 -1.29 1.31
N ALA A 79 2.07 -1.24 0.99
CA ALA A 79 2.71 -0.03 0.48
C ALA A 79 2.11 0.40 -0.87
N LEU A 80 1.91 -0.55 -1.79
CA LEU A 80 1.29 -0.29 -3.08
C LEU A 80 -0.17 0.15 -2.95
N TYR A 81 -0.89 -0.34 -1.94
CA TYR A 81 -2.25 0.12 -1.63
C TYR A 81 -2.28 1.52 -1.02
N CYS A 82 -1.37 1.81 -0.09
CA CYS A 82 -1.31 3.10 0.59
C CYS A 82 -0.76 4.23 -0.30
N LEU A 83 0.13 3.93 -1.24
CA LEU A 83 0.77 4.91 -2.13
C LEU A 83 -0.24 5.77 -2.92
N PRO A 84 -1.17 5.20 -3.72
CA PRO A 84 -2.14 6.01 -4.46
C PRO A 84 -3.06 6.81 -3.52
N ARG A 85 -3.40 6.25 -2.36
CA ARG A 85 -4.21 6.95 -1.35
C ARG A 85 -3.48 8.13 -0.72
N ALA A 86 -2.18 7.99 -0.47
CA ALA A 86 -1.31 9.05 0.01
C ALA A 86 -1.14 10.15 -1.05
N LEU A 87 -1.00 9.80 -2.32
CA LEU A 87 -0.96 10.75 -3.42
C LEU A 87 -2.27 11.53 -3.56
N GLU A 88 -3.42 10.85 -3.50
CA GLU A 88 -4.74 11.45 -3.58
C GLU A 88 -4.96 12.48 -2.45
N THR A 89 -4.62 12.10 -1.21
CA THR A 89 -4.74 12.98 -0.04
C THR A 89 -3.76 14.15 -0.09
N SER A 90 -2.53 13.92 -0.56
CA SER A 90 -1.53 14.97 -0.75
C SER A 90 -1.97 15.99 -1.80
N TRP A 91 -2.53 15.53 -2.92
CA TRP A 91 -3.10 16.40 -3.97
C TRP A 91 -4.24 17.26 -3.42
N LYS A 92 -5.17 16.66 -2.67
CA LYS A 92 -6.26 17.40 -2.00
C LYS A 92 -5.75 18.45 -1.01
N LEU A 93 -4.70 18.14 -0.25
CA LEU A 93 -4.07 19.09 0.67
C LEU A 93 -3.43 20.26 -0.08
N MET A 94 -2.73 19.98 -1.19
CA MET A 94 -2.13 21.00 -2.05
C MET A 94 -3.19 21.91 -2.69
N MET A 95 -4.32 21.33 -3.15
CA MET A 95 -5.46 22.11 -3.64
C MET A 95 -6.05 23.02 -2.55
N LYS A 96 -6.25 22.51 -1.32
CA LYS A 96 -6.77 23.30 -0.20
C LYS A 96 -5.85 24.47 0.16
N ARG A 97 -4.54 24.30 0.00
CA ARG A 97 -3.53 25.35 0.22
C ARG A 97 -3.39 26.33 -0.95
N GLY A 98 -4.14 26.14 -2.04
CA GLY A 98 -4.07 27.01 -3.22
C GLY A 98 -2.82 26.81 -4.08
N LEU A 99 -2.02 25.76 -3.82
CA LEU A 99 -0.78 25.48 -4.56
C LEU A 99 -1.04 24.88 -5.94
N VAL A 100 -2.17 24.18 -6.10
CA VAL A 100 -2.48 23.41 -7.31
C VAL A 100 -3.93 23.67 -7.70
N ARG A 101 -4.17 23.93 -8.99
CA ARG A 101 -5.52 24.10 -9.56
C ARG A 101 -6.14 22.73 -9.82
N ASN A 102 -7.43 22.59 -9.54
CA ASN A 102 -8.17 21.37 -9.87
C ASN A 102 -8.20 21.16 -11.40
N ILE A 103 -7.75 20.00 -11.85
CA ILE A 103 -7.80 19.59 -13.26
C ILE A 103 -9.10 18.84 -13.47
N LYS A 104 -10.00 19.40 -14.27
CA LYS A 104 -11.26 18.75 -14.64
C LYS A 104 -10.96 17.44 -15.38
N ASN A 105 -11.53 16.33 -14.92
CA ASN A 105 -11.35 14.98 -15.49
C ASN A 105 -9.91 14.43 -15.47
N GLY A 106 -9.07 14.87 -14.53
CA GLY A 106 -7.68 14.40 -14.43
C GLY A 106 -7.54 12.89 -14.13
N ASP A 107 -8.54 12.30 -13.49
CA ASP A 107 -8.67 10.86 -13.24
C ASP A 107 -8.79 10.05 -14.55
N ILE A 108 -9.57 10.54 -15.51
CA ILE A 108 -9.73 9.91 -16.83
C ILE A 108 -8.41 9.96 -17.60
N ALA A 109 -7.75 11.11 -17.60
CA ALA A 109 -6.45 11.27 -18.25
C ALA A 109 -5.40 10.33 -17.63
N LEU A 110 -5.32 10.27 -16.30
CA LEU A 110 -4.40 9.39 -15.59
C LEU A 110 -4.67 7.90 -15.90
N PHE A 111 -5.95 7.51 -15.95
CA PHE A 111 -6.34 6.14 -16.30
C PHE A 111 -5.95 5.79 -17.74
N SER A 112 -6.26 6.67 -18.70
CA SER A 112 -5.89 6.48 -20.11
C SER A 112 -4.38 6.38 -20.32
N ALA A 113 -3.60 7.22 -19.64
CA ALA A 113 -2.14 7.19 -19.70
C ALA A 113 -1.59 5.89 -19.09
N SER A 114 -2.11 5.48 -17.93
CA SER A 114 -1.69 4.23 -17.26
C SER A 114 -1.99 3.00 -18.13
N MET A 115 -3.16 2.96 -18.76
CA MET A 115 -3.53 1.88 -19.67
C MET A 115 -2.67 1.88 -20.94
N GLY A 116 -2.36 3.07 -21.48
CA GLY A 116 -1.44 3.22 -22.61
C GLY A 116 -0.06 2.65 -22.29
N VAL A 117 0.53 3.04 -21.15
CA VAL A 117 1.82 2.51 -20.68
C VAL A 117 1.77 1.00 -20.49
N LEU A 118 0.70 0.46 -19.89
CA LEU A 118 0.53 -0.97 -19.71
C LEU A 118 0.51 -1.73 -21.04
N MET A 119 -0.20 -1.20 -22.04
CA MET A 119 -0.28 -1.83 -23.37
C MET A 119 1.05 -1.74 -24.12
N THR A 120 1.76 -0.62 -24.02
CA THR A 120 3.11 -0.47 -24.60
C THR A 120 4.10 -1.45 -23.98
N LEU A 121 4.06 -1.64 -22.66
CA LEU A 121 4.86 -2.67 -21.97
C LEU A 121 4.49 -4.08 -22.42
N TYR A 122 3.20 -4.36 -22.56
CA TYR A 122 2.70 -5.65 -23.03
C TYR A 122 3.19 -6.00 -24.44
N GLN A 123 3.27 -5.01 -25.35
CA GLN A 123 3.72 -5.22 -26.73
C GLN A 123 5.25 -5.30 -26.87
N ASN A 124 5.98 -4.40 -26.21
CA ASN A 124 7.43 -4.31 -26.40
C ASN A 124 8.22 -5.28 -25.53
N GLU A 125 7.80 -5.49 -24.28
CA GLU A 125 8.58 -6.26 -23.32
C GLU A 125 7.67 -7.01 -22.33
N PRO A 126 6.95 -8.06 -22.76
CA PRO A 126 6.02 -8.76 -21.88
C PRO A 126 6.71 -9.44 -20.69
N SER A 127 8.04 -9.66 -20.73
CA SER A 127 8.82 -10.30 -19.66
C SER A 127 8.88 -9.52 -18.35
N VAL A 128 8.68 -8.19 -18.36
CA VAL A 128 8.65 -7.38 -17.12
C VAL A 128 7.36 -7.55 -16.31
N ILE A 129 6.29 -8.04 -16.94
CA ILE A 129 5.00 -8.24 -16.27
C ILE A 129 4.99 -9.61 -15.59
N ASN A 130 4.52 -9.67 -14.35
CA ASN A 130 4.40 -10.95 -13.64
C ASN A 130 3.47 -11.91 -14.41
N LYS A 131 3.96 -13.15 -14.62
CA LYS A 131 3.35 -14.21 -15.43
C LYS A 131 1.86 -14.42 -15.17
N HIS A 132 1.40 -14.23 -13.94
CA HIS A 132 -0.03 -14.34 -13.61
C HIS A 132 -0.86 -13.27 -14.34
N TYR A 133 -0.42 -12.01 -14.29
CA TYR A 133 -1.09 -10.90 -14.95
C TYR A 133 -1.00 -11.03 -16.48
N LEU A 134 0.15 -11.45 -17.00
CA LEU A 134 0.29 -11.76 -18.43
C LEU A 134 -0.72 -12.81 -18.89
N THR A 135 -0.91 -13.89 -18.13
CA THR A 135 -1.86 -14.95 -18.50
C THR A 135 -3.30 -14.42 -18.60
N VAL A 136 -3.66 -13.47 -17.74
CA VAL A 136 -4.97 -12.82 -17.79
C VAL A 136 -5.04 -11.86 -18.99
N LEU A 137 -4.01 -11.05 -19.20
CA LEU A 137 -3.95 -10.09 -20.31
C LEU A 137 -3.97 -10.80 -21.67
N THR A 138 -3.20 -11.86 -21.85
CA THR A 138 -3.19 -12.67 -23.09
C THR A 138 -4.52 -13.36 -23.33
N ARG A 139 -5.26 -13.72 -22.27
CA ARG A 139 -6.60 -14.30 -22.40
C ARG A 139 -7.65 -13.28 -22.84
N VAL A 140 -7.53 -12.03 -22.41
CA VAL A 140 -8.47 -10.95 -22.77
C VAL A 140 -8.16 -10.36 -24.14
N PHE A 141 -6.90 -10.04 -24.43
CA PHE A 141 -6.50 -9.33 -25.65
C PHE A 141 -5.94 -10.24 -26.74
N GLY A 142 -5.75 -11.53 -26.46
CA GLY A 142 -5.05 -12.43 -27.36
C GLY A 142 -3.54 -12.23 -27.32
N ARG A 143 -2.81 -13.22 -27.81
CA ARG A 143 -1.37 -13.07 -28.04
C ARG A 143 -1.18 -12.45 -29.42
N ASN A 144 -0.58 -11.26 -29.46
CA ASN A 144 -0.16 -10.63 -30.69
C ASN A 144 1.09 -11.32 -31.24
#